data_AF-A0A7U2EZS6-F1
#
_entry.id   AF-A0A7U2EZS6-F1
#
_cell.length_a   1.000
_cell.length_b   1.000
_cell.length_c   1.000
_cell.angle_alpha   90.00
_cell.angle_beta   90.00
_cell.angle_gamma   90.00
#
_symmetry.space_group_name_H-M   'P 1'
#
loop_
_entity.id
_entity.type
_entity.pdbx_description
1 polymer ?
#
loop_
_entity_poly.entity_id
_entity_poly.type
_entity_poly.pdbx_seq_one_letter_code
_entity_poly.pdbx_strand_id
1 'polypeptide(L)'
;MKTPLLLGISGPSSSGKTTLSRLLRDIFPPSKLFILHLDDFYLTDTEIPIRNGIQDWDCLESLNLPQLKEALQHIKQHGTSPAWLKSKEDQNSVGEHGVDEKELEELRQRVGAWFEGRPDWEERRICVVDGFLLFSEDMKEIGSLFDVRLFLRTSYETAKTRREARSGYVTLEGFWEDPPGYVDKVVWPNYVKDHKFLFEGGDVEKELNEGVCKNIGINGMPRRAEGNMTECLEWAVGVLEKAVKDA
;
A
#
# COMPACT_ATOMS: atom_id res chain seq x y z
N MET A 1 18.86 8.50 -16.08
CA MET A 1 17.82 7.72 -15.38
C MET A 1 16.44 8.01 -15.95
N LYS A 2 15.74 6.96 -16.34
CA LYS A 2 14.35 7.01 -16.82
C LYS A 2 13.41 7.23 -15.63
N THR A 3 12.33 7.99 -15.81
CA THR A 3 11.31 8.22 -14.77
C THR A 3 10.76 6.88 -14.26
N PRO A 4 10.82 6.61 -12.94
CA PRO A 4 10.26 5.39 -12.38
C PRO A 4 8.77 5.27 -12.63
N LEU A 5 8.29 4.03 -12.65
CA LEU A 5 6.88 3.75 -12.52
C LEU A 5 6.50 3.80 -11.04
N LEU A 6 5.54 4.64 -10.67
CA LEU A 6 4.98 4.70 -9.32
C LEU A 6 3.74 3.82 -9.23
N LEU A 7 3.84 2.75 -8.45
CA LEU A 7 2.74 1.87 -8.10
C LEU A 7 2.23 2.25 -6.71
N GLY A 8 1.00 2.70 -6.58
CA GLY A 8 0.34 2.85 -5.28
C GLY A 8 -0.43 1.58 -4.91
N ILE A 9 -0.24 1.08 -3.70
CA ILE A 9 -1.03 0.01 -3.09
C ILE A 9 -1.76 0.59 -1.88
N SER A 10 -3.09 0.64 -1.96
CA SER A 10 -3.93 1.22 -0.92
C SER A 10 -5.07 0.32 -0.50
N GLY A 11 -5.80 0.71 0.54
CA GLY A 11 -6.83 -0.11 1.19
C GLY A 11 -6.75 -0.04 2.72
N PRO A 12 -7.74 -0.63 3.42
CA PRO A 12 -7.83 -0.52 4.88
C PRO A 12 -6.61 -1.10 5.59
N SER A 13 -6.33 -0.61 6.80
CA SER A 13 -5.40 -1.26 7.71
C SER A 13 -5.75 -2.76 7.86
N SER A 14 -4.73 -3.61 7.95
CA SER A 14 -4.87 -5.08 8.02
C SER A 14 -5.42 -5.80 6.77
N SER A 15 -5.53 -5.13 5.62
CA SER A 15 -5.94 -5.76 4.35
C SER A 15 -4.86 -6.63 3.67
N GLY A 16 -3.59 -6.53 4.10
CA GLY A 16 -2.47 -7.28 3.52
C GLY A 16 -1.58 -6.49 2.55
N LYS A 17 -1.68 -5.15 2.52
CA LYS A 17 -0.86 -4.28 1.67
C LYS A 17 0.65 -4.52 1.85
N THR A 18 1.16 -4.42 3.08
CA THR A 18 2.60 -4.61 3.38
C THR A 18 3.08 -5.98 2.91
N THR A 19 2.27 -7.01 3.11
CA THR A 19 2.56 -8.36 2.63
C THR A 19 2.65 -8.40 1.11
N LEU A 20 1.66 -7.84 0.39
CA LEU A 20 1.68 -7.78 -1.06
C LEU A 20 2.88 -6.98 -1.59
N SER A 21 3.18 -5.82 -1.01
CA SER A 21 4.31 -4.97 -1.39
C SER A 21 5.64 -5.71 -1.26
N ARG A 22 5.85 -6.44 -0.16
CA ARG A 22 7.06 -7.25 0.07
C ARG A 22 7.14 -8.44 -0.87
N LEU A 23 6.04 -9.16 -1.09
CA LEU A 23 6.00 -10.26 -2.07
C LEU A 23 6.33 -9.77 -3.48
N LEU A 24 5.79 -8.62 -3.90
CA LEU A 24 6.14 -8.01 -5.17
C LEU A 24 7.63 -7.66 -5.24
N ARG A 25 8.21 -7.07 -4.18
CA ARG A 25 9.66 -6.83 -4.14
C ARG A 25 10.47 -8.13 -4.26
N ASP A 26 10.03 -9.19 -3.62
CA ASP A 26 10.78 -10.46 -3.54
C ASP A 26 10.69 -11.31 -4.82
N ILE A 27 9.65 -11.10 -5.66
CA ILE A 27 9.55 -11.76 -6.98
C ILE A 27 10.16 -10.93 -8.13
N PHE A 28 10.37 -9.63 -7.95
CA PHE A 28 11.02 -8.79 -8.95
C PHE A 28 12.55 -8.87 -8.83
N PRO A 29 13.31 -8.68 -9.92
CA PRO A 29 14.76 -8.53 -9.82
C PRO A 29 15.10 -7.36 -8.86
N PRO A 30 16.08 -7.50 -7.94
CA PRO A 30 16.35 -6.50 -6.90
C PRO A 30 16.67 -5.09 -7.42
N SER A 31 17.17 -4.98 -8.65
CA SER A 31 17.44 -3.70 -9.30
C SER A 31 16.16 -2.97 -9.76
N LYS A 32 15.04 -3.67 -9.92
CA LYS A 32 13.82 -3.17 -10.57
C LYS A 32 12.79 -2.61 -9.62
N LEU A 33 12.68 -3.10 -8.39
CA LEU A 33 11.60 -2.71 -7.49
C LEU A 33 12.12 -2.34 -6.10
N PHE A 34 11.56 -1.27 -5.52
CA PHE A 34 11.76 -0.92 -4.11
C PHE A 34 10.46 -0.37 -3.53
N ILE A 35 10.37 -0.37 -2.20
CA ILE A 35 9.16 0.01 -1.47
C ILE A 35 9.39 1.33 -0.72
N LEU A 36 8.34 2.13 -0.67
CA LEU A 36 8.17 3.29 0.19
C LEU A 36 6.91 3.05 1.03
N HIS A 37 7.01 3.13 2.36
CA HIS A 37 5.86 2.96 3.23
C HIS A 37 5.31 4.32 3.66
N LEU A 38 3.99 4.50 3.57
CA LEU A 38 3.31 5.71 4.05
C LEU A 38 3.55 5.93 5.56
N ASP A 39 3.63 4.83 6.30
CA ASP A 39 3.85 4.79 7.75
C ASP A 39 5.23 5.37 8.15
N ASP A 40 6.20 5.44 7.22
CA ASP A 40 7.48 6.12 7.48
C ASP A 40 7.33 7.64 7.64
N PHE A 41 6.18 8.18 7.26
CA PHE A 41 5.82 9.60 7.30
C PHE A 41 4.85 9.94 8.43
N TYR A 42 4.64 9.06 9.43
CA TYR A 42 3.93 9.48 10.64
C TYR A 42 4.65 10.64 11.34
N LEU A 43 3.86 11.55 11.91
CA LEU A 43 4.34 12.56 12.84
C LEU A 43 4.82 11.92 14.14
N THR A 44 5.45 12.72 15.01
CA THR A 44 5.87 12.24 16.33
C THR A 44 4.66 11.88 17.19
N ASP A 45 4.85 10.99 18.17
CA ASP A 45 3.76 10.46 18.99
C ASP A 45 2.97 11.61 19.64
N THR A 46 3.66 12.68 20.07
CA THR A 46 3.04 13.88 20.66
C THR A 46 2.20 14.73 19.69
N GLU A 47 2.42 14.59 18.39
CA GLU A 47 1.71 15.33 17.35
C GLU A 47 0.52 14.56 16.77
N ILE A 48 0.39 13.26 17.10
CA ILE A 48 -0.74 12.45 16.65
C ILE A 48 -2.05 13.00 17.24
N PRO A 49 -3.07 13.27 16.40
CA PRO A 49 -4.31 13.88 16.86
C PRO A 49 -5.04 12.95 17.84
N ILE A 50 -5.60 13.53 18.91
CA ILE A 50 -6.39 12.78 19.88
C ILE A 50 -7.88 13.00 19.58
N ARG A 51 -8.60 11.91 19.33
CA ARG A 51 -10.05 11.91 19.12
C ARG A 51 -10.70 11.02 20.16
N ASN A 52 -11.66 11.57 20.90
CA ASN A 52 -12.35 10.86 21.99
C ASN A 52 -11.41 10.21 23.02
N GLY A 53 -10.28 10.87 23.32
CA GLY A 53 -9.28 10.39 24.27
C GLY A 53 -8.33 9.31 23.75
N ILE A 54 -8.34 9.03 22.45
CA ILE A 54 -7.47 8.04 21.80
C ILE A 54 -6.66 8.73 20.70
N GLN A 55 -5.36 8.43 20.61
CA GLN A 55 -4.52 8.88 19.48
C GLN A 55 -4.98 8.22 18.19
N ASP A 56 -5.33 9.01 17.19
CA ASP A 56 -5.81 8.56 15.89
C ASP A 56 -4.65 8.48 14.90
N TRP A 57 -4.03 7.31 14.81
CA TRP A 57 -2.96 7.04 13.86
C TRP A 57 -3.49 6.81 12.44
N ASP A 58 -4.74 6.35 12.31
CA ASP A 58 -5.33 5.97 11.01
C ASP A 58 -6.09 7.15 10.38
N CYS A 59 -5.52 8.36 10.41
CA CYS A 59 -6.11 9.55 9.79
C CYS A 59 -5.08 10.34 8.96
N LEU A 60 -5.54 11.34 8.21
CA LEU A 60 -4.65 12.14 7.38
C LEU A 60 -3.72 13.03 8.22
N GLU A 61 -4.23 13.55 9.33
CA GLU A 61 -3.53 14.50 10.19
C GLU A 61 -2.40 13.85 11.00
N SER A 62 -2.31 12.52 11.02
CA SER A 62 -1.18 11.79 11.62
C SER A 62 0.06 11.77 10.71
N LEU A 63 -0.05 12.22 9.44
CA LEU A 63 0.99 12.08 8.42
C LEU A 63 1.66 13.42 8.06
N ASN A 64 2.98 13.39 7.88
CA ASN A 64 3.78 14.46 7.31
C ASN A 64 3.68 14.46 5.78
N LEU A 65 2.56 14.99 5.26
CA LEU A 65 2.32 15.07 3.81
C LEU A 65 3.36 15.89 3.03
N PRO A 66 3.90 17.01 3.55
CA PRO A 66 5.00 17.71 2.88
C PRO A 66 6.22 16.83 2.65
N GLN A 67 6.63 16.05 3.66
CA GLN A 67 7.78 15.16 3.55
C GLN A 67 7.51 13.97 2.60
N LEU A 68 6.29 13.43 2.62
CA LEU A 68 5.86 12.41 1.64
C LEU A 68 5.94 12.96 0.21
N LYS A 69 5.45 14.18 -0.02
CA LYS A 69 5.49 14.83 -1.33
C LYS A 69 6.93 15.06 -1.80
N GLU A 70 7.81 15.52 -0.91
CA GLU A 70 9.24 15.68 -1.20
C GLU A 70 9.88 14.34 -1.60
N ALA A 71 9.60 13.26 -0.86
CA ALA A 71 10.12 11.94 -1.17
C ALA A 71 9.64 11.43 -2.53
N LEU A 72 8.34 11.56 -2.84
CA LEU A 72 7.79 11.15 -4.14
C LEU A 72 8.36 11.98 -5.31
N GLN A 73 8.57 13.27 -5.11
CA GLN A 73 9.21 14.14 -6.10
C GLN A 73 10.67 13.73 -6.34
N HIS A 74 11.43 13.48 -5.27
CA HIS A 74 12.79 12.96 -5.36
C HIS A 74 12.82 11.64 -6.13
N ILE A 75 11.91 10.70 -5.82
CA ILE A 75 11.84 9.42 -6.53
C ILE A 75 11.54 9.63 -8.01
N LYS A 76 10.59 10.49 -8.38
CA LYS A 76 10.31 10.80 -9.79
C LYS A 76 11.51 11.37 -10.54
N GLN A 77 12.34 12.16 -9.86
CA GLN A 77 13.51 12.82 -10.44
C GLN A 77 14.75 11.90 -10.50
N HIS A 78 14.97 11.09 -9.46
CA HIS A 78 16.22 10.36 -9.24
C HIS A 78 16.10 8.84 -9.30
N GLY A 79 14.89 8.28 -9.31
CA GLY A 79 14.69 6.82 -9.35
C GLY A 79 15.08 6.06 -8.09
N THR A 80 15.34 6.77 -7.00
CA THR A 80 15.76 6.21 -5.72
C THR A 80 15.04 6.91 -4.57
N SER A 81 14.93 6.19 -3.45
CA SER A 81 14.50 6.77 -2.19
C SER A 81 15.49 7.85 -1.73
N PRO A 82 15.04 8.97 -1.13
CA PRO A 82 15.93 9.96 -0.55
C PRO A 82 16.87 9.34 0.50
N ALA A 83 18.12 9.80 0.55
CA ALA A 83 19.13 9.25 1.47
C ALA A 83 18.79 9.45 2.96
N TRP A 84 17.97 10.45 3.28
CA TRP A 84 17.52 10.72 4.65
C TRP A 84 16.38 9.79 5.10
N LEU A 85 15.71 9.11 4.17
CA LEU A 85 14.58 8.26 4.48
C LEU A 85 15.05 6.82 4.76
N LYS A 86 14.97 6.41 6.02
CA LYS A 86 15.18 5.03 6.45
C LYS A 86 13.85 4.44 6.89
N SER A 87 13.45 3.37 6.22
CA SER A 87 12.19 2.67 6.50
C SER A 87 12.20 2.07 7.90
N LYS A 88 11.20 2.43 8.70
CA LYS A 88 10.92 1.82 10.01
C LYS A 88 9.95 0.67 9.85
N GLU A 89 9.06 0.76 8.87
CA GLU A 89 8.13 -0.32 8.56
C GLU A 89 8.87 -1.60 8.15
N ASP A 90 10.05 -1.51 7.52
CA ASP A 90 10.90 -2.67 7.24
C ASP A 90 11.40 -3.40 8.51
N GLN A 91 11.37 -2.74 9.67
CA GLN A 91 11.72 -3.33 10.97
C GLN A 91 10.54 -4.07 11.60
N ASN A 92 9.31 -3.79 11.16
CA ASN A 92 8.11 -4.48 11.63
C ASN A 92 8.04 -5.89 11.01
N SER A 93 7.71 -6.87 11.85
CA SER A 93 7.50 -8.24 11.42
C SER A 93 6.26 -8.33 10.56
N VAL A 94 6.37 -9.06 9.44
CA VAL A 94 5.21 -9.52 8.68
C VAL A 94 5.11 -11.01 8.97
N GLY A 95 3.94 -11.45 9.44
CA GLY A 95 3.68 -12.87 9.70
C GLY A 95 3.73 -13.71 8.43
N GLU A 96 3.51 -15.01 8.55
CA GLU A 96 3.45 -15.90 7.40
C GLU A 96 2.42 -15.41 6.37
N HIS A 97 2.83 -15.33 5.10
CA HIS A 97 1.99 -14.83 4.01
C HIS A 97 1.15 -15.94 3.33
N GLY A 98 1.46 -17.22 3.60
CA GLY A 98 0.69 -18.36 3.12
C GLY A 98 0.75 -18.63 1.61
N VAL A 99 1.72 -18.04 0.91
CA VAL A 99 1.97 -18.28 -0.53
C VAL A 99 3.02 -19.38 -0.65
N ASP A 100 2.77 -20.36 -1.52
CA ASP A 100 3.68 -21.49 -1.73
C ASP A 100 4.96 -21.02 -2.46
N GLU A 101 6.13 -21.52 -2.04
CA GLU A 101 7.42 -21.14 -2.67
C GLU A 101 7.47 -21.51 -4.16
N LYS A 102 6.76 -22.57 -4.57
CA LYS A 102 6.64 -22.95 -5.98
C LYS A 102 5.93 -21.86 -6.78
N GLU A 103 4.86 -21.28 -6.25
CA GLU A 103 4.14 -20.18 -6.90
C GLU A 103 5.02 -18.93 -6.99
N LEU A 104 5.80 -18.64 -5.94
CA LEU A 104 6.75 -17.52 -5.95
C LEU A 104 7.85 -17.70 -6.99
N GLU A 105 8.37 -18.91 -7.17
CA GLU A 105 9.40 -19.20 -8.16
C GLU A 105 8.87 -19.10 -9.60
N GLU A 106 7.65 -19.60 -9.85
CA GLU A 106 6.97 -19.43 -11.14
C GLU A 106 6.76 -17.94 -11.47
N LEU A 107 6.35 -17.15 -10.47
CA LEU A 107 6.18 -15.70 -10.60
C LEU A 107 7.51 -14.96 -10.82
N ARG A 108 8.60 -15.35 -10.13
CA ARG A 108 9.94 -14.79 -10.35
C ARG A 108 10.39 -14.96 -11.80
N GLN A 109 10.21 -16.16 -12.35
CA GLN A 109 10.58 -16.46 -13.73
C GLN A 109 9.74 -15.63 -14.72
N ARG A 110 8.42 -15.55 -14.50
CA ARG A 110 7.52 -14.75 -15.34
C ARG A 110 7.88 -13.26 -15.30
N VAL A 111 8.09 -12.68 -14.11
CA VAL A 111 8.44 -11.27 -13.94
C VAL A 111 9.83 -10.97 -14.50
N GLY A 112 10.80 -11.86 -14.33
CA GLY A 112 12.14 -11.72 -14.90
C GLY A 112 12.11 -11.56 -16.41
N ALA A 113 11.29 -12.36 -17.09
CA ALA A 113 11.12 -12.32 -18.54
C ALA A 113 10.55 -11.00 -19.07
N TRP A 114 9.88 -10.19 -18.25
CA TRP A 114 9.32 -8.89 -18.70
C TRP A 114 10.38 -7.89 -19.15
N PHE A 115 11.60 -8.03 -18.61
CA PHE A 115 12.69 -7.08 -18.83
C PHE A 115 13.71 -7.58 -19.87
N GLU A 116 13.55 -8.80 -20.39
CA GLU A 116 14.41 -9.34 -21.44
C GLU A 116 14.23 -8.55 -22.74
N GLY A 117 15.35 -8.07 -23.30
CA GLY A 117 15.31 -7.26 -24.53
C GLY A 117 14.63 -5.88 -24.36
N ARG A 118 14.47 -5.38 -23.13
CA ARG A 118 13.88 -4.06 -22.81
C ARG A 118 14.95 -3.06 -22.33
N PRO A 119 15.74 -2.45 -23.23
CA PRO A 119 16.77 -1.48 -22.84
C PRO A 119 16.19 -0.22 -22.18
N ASP A 120 14.93 0.11 -22.45
CA ASP A 120 14.19 1.18 -21.79
C ASP A 120 13.97 0.93 -20.28
N TRP A 121 14.07 -0.33 -19.85
CA TRP A 121 13.97 -0.73 -18.46
C TRP A 121 15.32 -0.93 -17.77
N GLU A 122 16.47 -0.81 -18.43
CA GLU A 122 17.79 -1.03 -17.81
C GLU A 122 17.99 -0.18 -16.55
N GLU A 123 17.79 1.14 -16.65
CA GLU A 123 17.87 2.10 -15.55
C GLU A 123 16.51 2.47 -14.93
N ARG A 124 15.39 1.97 -15.48
CA ARG A 124 14.05 2.28 -14.98
C ARG A 124 13.69 1.35 -13.84
N ARG A 125 13.05 1.89 -12.82
CA ARG A 125 12.62 1.17 -11.61
C ARG A 125 11.13 1.36 -11.37
N ILE A 126 10.59 0.50 -10.53
CA ILE A 126 9.24 0.57 -9.97
C ILE A 126 9.40 0.96 -8.50
N CYS A 127 8.72 2.01 -8.09
CA CYS A 127 8.56 2.32 -6.68
C CYS A 127 7.14 1.93 -6.27
N VAL A 128 7.04 0.94 -5.37
CA VAL A 128 5.80 0.59 -4.70
C VAL A 128 5.62 1.52 -3.52
N VAL A 129 4.52 2.25 -3.47
CA VAL A 129 4.12 3.06 -2.33
C VAL A 129 2.95 2.37 -1.65
N ASP A 130 3.19 1.91 -0.42
CA ASP A 130 2.22 1.21 0.39
C ASP A 130 1.59 2.16 1.40
N GLY A 131 0.28 2.33 1.41
CA GLY A 131 -0.36 3.20 2.39
C GLY A 131 -1.88 3.13 2.43
N PHE A 132 -2.43 3.29 3.63
CA PHE A 132 -3.87 3.12 3.85
C PHE A 132 -4.75 4.25 3.29
N LEU A 133 -4.18 5.43 2.98
CA LEU A 133 -4.92 6.62 2.50
C LEU A 133 -4.61 7.05 1.06
N LEU A 134 -3.73 6.35 0.33
CA LEU A 134 -3.17 6.88 -0.93
C LEU A 134 -4.23 7.28 -1.97
N PHE A 135 -5.42 6.68 -1.93
CA PHE A 135 -6.53 6.97 -2.86
C PHE A 135 -7.78 7.56 -2.19
N SER A 136 -7.63 8.19 -1.02
CA SER A 136 -8.72 8.96 -0.42
C SER A 136 -8.97 10.27 -1.19
N GLU A 137 -10.13 10.89 -0.97
CA GLU A 137 -10.44 12.16 -1.64
C GLU A 137 -9.51 13.30 -1.22
N ASP A 138 -9.04 13.30 0.03
CA ASP A 138 -8.11 14.30 0.55
C ASP A 138 -6.67 14.08 0.04
N MET A 139 -6.36 12.89 -0.47
CA MET A 139 -5.06 12.53 -1.05
C MET A 139 -5.01 12.68 -2.57
N LYS A 140 -6.02 13.28 -3.22
CA LYS A 140 -6.10 13.40 -4.70
C LYS A 140 -4.83 13.95 -5.36
N GLU A 141 -4.17 14.95 -4.77
CA GLU A 141 -2.93 15.51 -5.33
C GLU A 141 -1.81 14.46 -5.37
N ILE A 142 -1.58 13.75 -4.26
CA ILE A 142 -0.58 12.69 -4.16
C ILE A 142 -1.01 11.48 -5.02
N GLY A 143 -2.28 11.12 -4.96
CA GLY A 143 -2.91 10.07 -5.75
C GLY A 143 -2.70 10.24 -7.26
N SER A 144 -2.66 11.48 -7.75
CA SER A 144 -2.41 11.82 -9.16
C SER A 144 -0.99 11.49 -9.63
N LEU A 145 -0.04 11.31 -8.70
CA LEU A 145 1.35 10.99 -9.04
C LEU A 145 1.55 9.53 -9.46
N PHE A 146 0.65 8.62 -9.08
CA PHE A 146 0.76 7.19 -9.37
C PHE A 146 0.40 6.85 -10.81
N ASP A 147 1.22 6.00 -11.43
CA ASP A 147 1.00 5.46 -12.76
C ASP A 147 0.07 4.24 -12.70
N VAL A 148 0.20 3.42 -11.64
CA VAL A 148 -0.64 2.26 -11.36
C VAL A 148 -1.21 2.38 -9.96
N ARG A 149 -2.52 2.12 -9.82
CA ARG A 149 -3.23 2.19 -8.54
C ARG A 149 -3.90 0.84 -8.25
N LEU A 150 -3.47 0.16 -7.19
CA LEU A 150 -4.06 -1.09 -6.71
C LEU A 150 -4.78 -0.84 -5.38
N PHE A 151 -6.07 -1.18 -5.30
CA PHE A 151 -6.85 -1.01 -4.08
C PHE A 151 -7.28 -2.36 -3.52
N LEU A 152 -6.75 -2.71 -2.35
CA LEU A 152 -7.11 -3.89 -1.59
C LEU A 152 -8.36 -3.59 -0.75
N ARG A 153 -9.19 -4.60 -0.59
CA ARG A 153 -10.36 -4.61 0.30
C ARG A 153 -10.20 -5.70 1.35
N THR A 154 -10.90 -5.57 2.47
CA THR A 154 -11.11 -6.65 3.44
C THR A 154 -12.39 -6.36 4.22
N SER A 155 -13.04 -7.40 4.73
CA SER A 155 -14.15 -7.24 5.67
C SER A 155 -13.72 -6.65 7.01
N TYR A 156 -14.66 -5.99 7.70
CA TYR A 156 -14.49 -5.49 9.06
C TYR A 156 -14.00 -6.59 10.01
N GLU A 157 -14.63 -7.76 9.97
CA GLU A 157 -14.29 -8.88 10.85
C GLU A 157 -12.83 -9.30 10.67
N THR A 158 -12.38 -9.44 9.42
CA THR A 158 -10.99 -9.81 9.11
C THR A 158 -10.02 -8.70 9.52
N ALA A 159 -10.35 -7.44 9.24
CA ALA A 159 -9.52 -6.29 9.63
C ALA A 159 -9.36 -6.24 11.14
N LYS A 160 -10.46 -6.42 11.88
CA LYS A 160 -10.50 -6.43 13.34
C LYS A 160 -9.68 -7.56 13.93
N THR A 161 -9.97 -8.80 13.56
CA THR A 161 -9.23 -9.97 14.05
C THR A 161 -7.73 -9.82 13.81
N ARG A 162 -7.33 -9.36 12.63
CA ARG A 162 -5.91 -9.17 12.32
C ARG A 162 -5.27 -8.00 13.07
N ARG A 163 -5.97 -6.88 13.24
CA ARG A 163 -5.42 -5.70 13.94
C ARG A 163 -5.27 -6.00 15.44
N GLU A 164 -6.27 -6.59 16.07
CA GLU A 164 -6.26 -6.93 17.49
C GLU A 164 -5.25 -8.04 17.84
N ALA A 165 -4.83 -8.85 16.87
CA ALA A 165 -3.79 -9.87 17.05
C ALA A 165 -2.36 -9.31 16.96
N ARG A 166 -2.17 -8.02 16.65
CA ARG A 166 -0.83 -7.42 16.56
C ARG A 166 -0.29 -7.13 17.95
N SER A 167 1.00 -7.41 18.15
CA SER A 167 1.69 -7.16 19.41
C SER A 167 1.97 -5.67 19.70
N GLY A 168 1.78 -4.79 18.70
CA GLY A 168 2.09 -3.36 18.74
C GLY A 168 3.05 -2.94 17.62
N TYR A 169 3.46 -1.67 17.63
CA TYR A 169 4.19 -1.00 16.56
C TYR A 169 5.37 -0.20 17.12
N VAL A 170 6.49 -0.21 16.41
CA VAL A 170 7.60 0.72 16.69
C VAL A 170 7.24 2.10 16.15
N THR A 171 7.27 3.12 17.00
CA THR A 171 7.00 4.52 16.63
C THR A 171 8.30 5.34 16.54
N LEU A 172 8.18 6.65 16.29
CA LEU A 172 9.32 7.56 16.33
C LEU A 172 9.95 7.68 17.71
N GLU A 173 9.12 7.61 18.76
CA GLU A 173 9.51 7.93 20.13
C GLU A 173 9.40 6.74 21.08
N GLY A 174 8.92 5.58 20.61
CA GLY A 174 8.85 4.37 21.41
C GLY A 174 8.07 3.24 20.75
N PHE A 175 7.04 2.78 21.45
CA PHE A 175 6.23 1.63 21.09
C PHE A 175 4.76 1.93 21.34
N TRP A 176 3.90 1.66 20.36
CA TRP A 176 2.46 1.83 20.44
C TRP A 176 1.75 0.49 20.46
N GLU A 177 0.79 0.34 21.37
CA GLU A 177 -0.15 -0.78 21.40
C GLU A 177 -1.57 -0.23 21.27
N ASP A 178 -2.36 -0.79 20.37
CA ASP A 178 -3.72 -0.33 20.13
C ASP A 178 -4.58 -0.53 21.40
N PRO A 179 -5.26 0.51 21.92
CA PRO A 179 -6.11 0.35 23.09
C PRO A 179 -7.37 -0.50 22.78
N PRO A 180 -8.03 -1.07 23.81
CA PRO A 180 -9.25 -1.85 23.59
C PRO A 180 -10.34 -1.13 22.78
N GLY A 181 -10.78 -1.77 21.70
CA GLY A 181 -11.78 -1.25 20.76
C GLY A 181 -11.22 -0.19 19.78
N TYR A 182 -9.91 -0.10 19.60
CA TYR A 182 -9.29 0.84 18.65
C TYR A 182 -9.83 0.68 17.22
N VAL A 183 -10.04 -0.57 16.77
CA VAL A 183 -10.60 -0.83 15.43
C VAL A 183 -11.99 -0.23 15.27
N ASP A 184 -12.84 -0.42 16.28
CA ASP A 184 -14.23 0.04 16.27
C ASP A 184 -14.35 1.55 16.31
N LYS A 185 -13.44 2.19 17.07
CA LYS A 185 -13.51 3.62 17.38
C LYS A 185 -12.72 4.49 16.42
N VAL A 186 -11.69 3.94 15.78
CA VAL A 186 -10.70 4.70 15.00
C VAL A 186 -10.51 4.11 13.61
N VAL A 187 -9.93 2.91 13.51
CA VAL A 187 -9.47 2.33 12.23
C VAL A 187 -10.61 2.21 11.22
N TRP A 188 -11.70 1.54 11.60
CA TRP A 188 -12.79 1.25 10.67
C TRP A 188 -13.61 2.50 10.31
N PRO A 189 -13.99 3.37 11.27
CA PRO A 189 -14.65 4.64 10.94
C PRO A 189 -13.86 5.53 9.99
N ASN A 190 -12.53 5.66 10.17
CA ASN A 190 -11.70 6.44 9.26
C ASN A 190 -11.63 5.80 7.87
N TYR A 191 -11.44 4.48 7.79
CA TYR A 191 -11.49 3.77 6.51
C TYR A 191 -12.79 4.02 5.75
N VAL A 192 -13.94 3.89 6.43
CA VAL A 192 -15.26 4.17 5.85
C VAL A 192 -15.35 5.62 5.39
N LYS A 193 -14.97 6.58 6.24
CA LYS A 193 -14.99 8.01 5.91
C LYS A 193 -14.21 8.29 4.62
N ASP A 194 -13.00 7.75 4.53
CA ASP A 194 -12.02 8.13 3.50
C ASP A 194 -12.20 7.37 2.19
N HIS A 195 -12.87 6.21 2.19
CA HIS A 195 -12.96 5.33 1.01
C HIS A 195 -14.38 4.92 0.61
N LYS A 196 -15.43 5.24 1.37
CA LYS A 196 -16.82 4.83 1.02
C LYS A 196 -17.21 5.16 -0.42
N PHE A 197 -16.71 6.25 -0.99
CA PHE A 197 -17.02 6.68 -2.35
C PHE A 197 -16.56 5.67 -3.42
N LEU A 198 -15.60 4.79 -3.11
CA LEU A 198 -15.13 3.71 -3.97
C LEU A 198 -16.09 2.52 -4.03
N PHE A 199 -17.10 2.47 -3.16
CA PHE A 199 -17.95 1.30 -2.98
C PHE A 199 -19.41 1.57 -3.36
N GLU A 200 -20.11 0.52 -3.77
CA GLU A 200 -21.53 0.58 -4.10
C GLU A 200 -22.37 1.08 -2.93
N GLY A 201 -23.10 2.18 -3.14
CA GLY A 201 -23.95 2.78 -2.12
C GLY A 201 -23.20 3.37 -0.93
N GLY A 202 -21.87 3.54 -1.01
CA GLY A 202 -21.07 4.05 0.11
C GLY A 202 -20.79 3.02 1.21
N ASP A 203 -20.98 1.73 0.92
CA ASP A 203 -20.84 0.64 1.88
C ASP A 203 -19.55 -0.15 1.59
N VAL A 204 -18.53 0.02 2.44
CA VAL A 204 -17.20 -0.57 2.22
C VAL A 204 -17.16 -2.10 2.32
N GLU A 205 -18.25 -2.72 2.78
CA GLU A 205 -18.41 -4.18 2.79
C GLU A 205 -18.96 -4.73 1.47
N LYS A 206 -19.46 -3.86 0.57
CA LYS A 206 -20.00 -4.22 -0.74
C LYS A 206 -18.94 -4.23 -1.84
N GLU A 207 -19.37 -4.44 -3.07
CA GLU A 207 -18.48 -4.35 -4.22
C GLU A 207 -17.91 -2.94 -4.41
N LEU A 208 -16.72 -2.89 -4.98
CA LEU A 208 -16.17 -1.66 -5.52
C LEU A 208 -17.04 -1.19 -6.68
N ASN A 209 -17.34 0.10 -6.71
CA ASN A 209 -18.06 0.73 -7.81
C ASN A 209 -17.14 0.82 -9.02
N GLU A 210 -17.33 -0.07 -10.00
CA GLU A 210 -16.49 -0.16 -11.20
C GLU A 210 -16.42 1.17 -11.99
N GLY A 211 -17.52 1.91 -12.04
CA GLY A 211 -17.58 3.21 -12.72
C GLY A 211 -16.68 4.24 -12.03
N VAL A 212 -16.74 4.33 -10.69
CA VAL A 212 -15.87 5.21 -9.91
C VAL A 212 -14.41 4.78 -10.05
N CYS A 213 -14.11 3.49 -9.83
CA CYS A 213 -12.75 2.96 -9.95
C CYS A 213 -12.15 3.25 -11.33
N LYS A 214 -12.91 3.01 -12.41
CA LYS A 214 -12.47 3.30 -13.78
C LYS A 214 -12.20 4.79 -13.99
N ASN A 215 -13.07 5.68 -13.50
CA ASN A 215 -12.93 7.13 -13.67
C ASN A 215 -11.67 7.70 -13.02
N ILE A 216 -11.21 7.11 -11.91
CA ILE A 216 -10.00 7.55 -11.18
C ILE A 216 -8.81 6.62 -11.39
N GLY A 217 -8.95 5.61 -12.26
CA GLY A 217 -7.87 4.68 -12.64
C GLY A 217 -7.42 3.73 -11.54
N ILE A 218 -8.33 3.29 -10.67
CA ILE A 218 -8.05 2.28 -9.64
C ILE A 218 -8.34 0.88 -10.20
N ASN A 219 -7.37 -0.02 -10.04
CA ASN A 219 -7.58 -1.46 -10.16
C ASN A 219 -7.98 -2.00 -8.79
N GLY A 220 -9.25 -2.36 -8.65
CA GLY A 220 -9.78 -2.94 -7.43
C GLY A 220 -9.44 -4.43 -7.31
N MET A 221 -9.00 -4.87 -6.13
CA MET A 221 -8.75 -6.28 -5.85
C MET A 221 -10.03 -7.10 -6.10
N PRO A 222 -9.99 -8.19 -6.88
CA PRO A 222 -11.17 -9.03 -7.12
C PRO A 222 -11.58 -9.74 -5.84
N ARG A 223 -12.88 -10.01 -5.65
CA ARG A 223 -13.41 -10.68 -4.45
C ARG A 223 -12.74 -12.02 -4.13
N ARG A 224 -12.41 -12.81 -5.16
CA ARG A 224 -11.73 -14.10 -4.96
C ARG A 224 -10.34 -14.00 -4.32
N ALA A 225 -9.72 -12.83 -4.39
CA ALA A 225 -8.41 -12.57 -3.79
C ALA A 225 -8.53 -12.05 -2.34
N GLU A 226 -9.73 -11.74 -1.87
CA GLU A 226 -9.94 -11.31 -0.48
C GLU A 226 -9.64 -12.46 0.48
N GLY A 227 -8.64 -12.27 1.35
CA GLY A 227 -8.17 -13.31 2.26
C GLY A 227 -7.29 -14.40 1.61
N ASN A 228 -7.04 -14.33 0.30
CA ASN A 228 -6.19 -15.26 -0.44
C ASN A 228 -4.99 -14.51 -1.06
N MET A 229 -3.82 -14.60 -0.40
CA MET A 229 -2.64 -13.85 -0.82
C MET A 229 -2.05 -14.33 -2.15
N THR A 230 -2.18 -15.62 -2.49
CA THR A 230 -1.78 -16.15 -3.81
C THR A 230 -2.57 -15.49 -4.92
N GLU A 231 -3.90 -15.50 -4.83
CA GLU A 231 -4.78 -14.86 -5.82
C GLU A 231 -4.58 -13.35 -5.89
N CYS A 232 -4.29 -12.71 -4.75
CA CYS A 232 -3.99 -11.28 -4.67
C CYS A 232 -2.67 -10.94 -5.39
N LEU A 233 -1.62 -11.74 -5.15
CA LEU A 233 -0.32 -11.56 -5.79
C LEU A 233 -0.41 -11.78 -7.30
N GLU A 234 -1.05 -12.86 -7.74
CA GLU A 234 -1.25 -13.17 -9.17
C GLU A 234 -2.04 -12.04 -9.88
N TRP A 235 -3.10 -11.53 -9.25
CA TRP A 235 -3.85 -10.38 -9.76
C TRP A 235 -2.96 -9.13 -9.90
N ALA A 236 -2.20 -8.78 -8.86
CA ALA A 236 -1.33 -7.61 -8.87
C ALA A 236 -0.23 -7.72 -9.94
N VAL A 237 0.37 -8.90 -10.08
CA VAL A 237 1.34 -9.21 -11.15
C VAL A 237 0.70 -9.02 -12.52
N GLY A 238 -0.52 -9.51 -12.75
CA GLY A 238 -1.23 -9.31 -14.02
C GLY A 238 -1.47 -7.84 -14.36
N VAL A 239 -1.82 -7.01 -13.37
CA VAL A 239 -2.00 -5.56 -13.57
C VAL A 239 -0.66 -4.89 -13.90
N LEU A 240 0.41 -5.23 -13.17
CA LEU A 240 1.75 -4.69 -13.41
C LEU A 240 2.34 -5.12 -14.75
N GLU A 241 2.12 -6.36 -15.17
CA GLU A 241 2.59 -6.88 -16.45
C GLU A 241 2.08 -6.00 -17.60
N LYS A 242 0.78 -5.67 -17.56
CA LYS A 242 0.17 -4.79 -18.55
C LYS A 242 0.81 -3.40 -18.51
N ALA A 243 0.97 -2.82 -17.32
CA ALA A 243 1.56 -1.49 -17.16
C ALA A 243 3.02 -1.44 -17.65
N VAL A 244 3.83 -2.47 -17.40
CA VAL A 244 5.23 -2.57 -17.85
C VAL A 244 5.34 -2.78 -19.37
N LYS A 245 4.36 -3.46 -19.98
CA LYS A 245 4.28 -3.63 -21.43
C LYS A 245 3.84 -2.36 -22.16
N ASP A 246 2.94 -1.60 -21.55
CA ASP A 246 2.39 -0.36 -22.14
C ASP A 246 3.31 0.87 -21.92
N ALA A 247 4.25 0.81 -20.97
CA ALA A 247 5.14 1.91 -20.56
C ALA A 247 6.52 1.89 -21.22
#